data_AF-A0AAV6N3F9-F1
#
_entry.id   AF-A0AAV6N3F9-F1
#
_cell.length_a   1.000
_cell.length_b   1.000
_cell.length_c   1.000
_cell.angle_alpha   90.00
_cell.angle_beta   90.00
_cell.angle_gamma   90.00
#
_symmetry.space_group_name_H-M   'P 1'
#
loop_
_entity.id
_entity.type
_entity.pdbx_description
1 polymer ?
#
loop_
_entity_poly.entity_id
_entity_poly.type
_entity_poly.pdbx_seq_one_letter_code
_entity_poly.pdbx_strand_id
1 'polypeptide(L)'
;MGRIVPTASTAAKSTAFFLLLLAFYTPLLHGSPIKTIIVLIKENRSFDHMLGWMKKINPKINGVDGTESNFFNDTDLESKQFFFKDQADYVDPDPDHSFQAILEQILDSDNTSANPPPMNGFA
;
A
#
# COMPACT_ATOMS: atom_id res chain seq x y z
N MET A 1 -49.31 -34.45 -55.06
CA MET A 1 -48.11 -33.69 -55.46
C MET A 1 -47.87 -32.62 -54.38
N GLY A 2 -47.13 -32.96 -53.32
CA GLY A 2 -46.94 -32.07 -52.17
C GLY A 2 -45.75 -31.12 -52.38
N ARG A 3 -45.98 -29.81 -52.26
CA ARG A 3 -44.92 -28.79 -52.26
C ARG A 3 -44.30 -28.70 -50.86
N ILE A 4 -43.00 -28.93 -50.77
CA ILE A 4 -42.20 -28.69 -49.55
C ILE A 4 -41.82 -27.21 -49.55
N VAL A 5 -42.21 -26.48 -48.50
CA VAL A 5 -41.78 -25.10 -48.23
C VAL A 5 -40.50 -25.18 -47.39
N PRO A 6 -39.39 -24.53 -47.76
CA PRO A 6 -38.19 -24.54 -46.95
C PRO A 6 -38.35 -23.59 -45.76
N THR A 7 -38.22 -24.12 -44.55
CA THR A 7 -38.10 -23.33 -43.32
C THR A 7 -36.73 -22.65 -43.26
N ALA A 8 -36.72 -21.34 -43.06
CA ALA A 8 -35.50 -20.55 -42.95
C ALA A 8 -34.66 -20.99 -41.74
N SER A 9 -33.37 -21.21 -41.99
CA SER A 9 -32.39 -21.69 -41.03
C SER A 9 -32.18 -20.74 -39.85
N THR A 10 -32.38 -21.26 -38.64
CA THR A 10 -32.14 -20.60 -37.34
C THR A 10 -30.64 -20.33 -37.07
N ALA A 11 -29.73 -20.80 -37.94
CA ALA A 11 -28.29 -20.70 -37.73
C ALA A 11 -27.75 -19.25 -37.79
N ALA A 12 -28.39 -18.35 -38.56
CA ALA A 12 -27.91 -16.99 -38.75
C ALA A 12 -28.06 -16.07 -37.50
N LYS A 13 -28.99 -16.39 -36.59
CA LYS A 13 -29.22 -15.60 -35.36
C LYS A 13 -28.24 -15.98 -34.24
N SER A 14 -27.78 -17.23 -34.23
CA SER A 14 -26.82 -17.76 -33.25
C SER A 14 -25.42 -17.16 -33.40
N THR A 15 -24.96 -16.98 -34.64
CA THR A 15 -23.65 -16.39 -34.96
C THR A 15 -23.56 -14.90 -34.62
N ALA A 16 -24.63 -14.13 -34.84
CA ALA A 16 -24.67 -12.71 -34.48
C ALA A 16 -24.58 -12.49 -32.96
N PHE A 17 -25.21 -13.35 -32.17
CA PHE A 17 -25.15 -13.28 -30.71
C PHE A 17 -23.75 -13.64 -30.17
N PHE A 18 -23.08 -14.63 -30.78
CA PHE A 18 -21.72 -15.02 -30.41
C PHE A 18 -20.70 -13.93 -30.75
N LEU A 19 -20.84 -13.27 -31.90
CA LEU A 19 -20.02 -12.11 -32.29
C LEU A 19 -20.24 -10.90 -31.37
N LEU A 20 -21.48 -10.69 -30.91
CA LEU A 20 -21.82 -9.63 -29.98
C LEU A 20 -21.21 -9.89 -28.58
N LEU A 21 -21.27 -11.12 -28.08
CA LEU A 21 -20.58 -11.53 -26.85
C LEU A 21 -19.06 -11.32 -26.96
N LEU A 22 -18.44 -11.73 -28.08
CA LEU A 22 -17.01 -11.49 -28.33
C LEU A 22 -16.65 -9.99 -28.33
N ALA A 23 -17.48 -9.13 -28.93
CA ALA A 23 -17.25 -7.69 -28.97
C ALA A 23 -17.40 -7.01 -27.60
N PHE A 24 -18.15 -7.59 -26.66
CA PHE A 24 -18.28 -7.08 -25.28
C PHE A 24 -17.24 -7.68 -24.31
N TYR A 25 -16.63 -8.83 -24.61
CA TYR A 25 -15.52 -9.38 -23.81
C TYR A 25 -14.14 -8.82 -24.18
N THR A 26 -13.93 -8.32 -25.39
CA THR A 26 -12.65 -7.71 -25.80
C THR A 26 -12.25 -6.48 -24.97
N PRO A 27 -13.13 -5.54 -24.57
CA PRO A 27 -12.72 -4.43 -23.70
C PRO A 27 -12.43 -4.87 -22.25
N LEU A 28 -12.98 -6.00 -21.78
CA LEU A 28 -12.69 -6.57 -20.45
C LEU A 28 -11.32 -7.26 -20.37
N LEU A 29 -10.71 -7.55 -21.53
CA LEU A 29 -9.35 -8.08 -21.67
C LEU A 29 -8.29 -6.98 -21.86
N HIS A 30 -8.61 -5.71 -21.57
CA HIS A 30 -7.57 -4.70 -21.37
C HIS A 30 -6.81 -5.04 -20.08
N GLY A 31 -5.79 -5.88 -20.22
CA GLY A 31 -4.77 -6.03 -19.19
C GLY A 31 -4.27 -4.66 -18.77
N SER A 32 -4.04 -4.48 -17.47
CA SER A 32 -3.54 -3.23 -16.88
C SER A 32 -2.50 -2.57 -17.79
N PRO A 33 -2.57 -1.25 -18.04
CA PRO A 33 -1.60 -0.56 -18.89
C PRO A 33 -0.17 -0.66 -18.34
N ILE A 34 -0.02 -1.03 -17.07
CA ILE A 34 1.26 -1.24 -16.41
C ILE A 34 1.78 -2.64 -16.77
N LYS A 35 2.79 -2.69 -17.64
CA LYS A 35 3.44 -3.94 -18.09
C LYS A 35 4.54 -4.43 -17.13
N THR A 36 5.09 -3.54 -16.31
CA THR A 36 6.24 -3.83 -15.45
C THR A 36 6.16 -3.00 -14.18
N ILE A 37 6.38 -3.66 -13.04
CA ILE A 37 6.51 -3.02 -11.74
C ILE A 37 7.95 -3.24 -11.29
N ILE A 38 8.62 -2.15 -10.94
CA ILE A 38 9.94 -2.20 -10.29
C ILE A 38 9.72 -1.75 -8.86
N VAL A 39 10.06 -2.60 -7.90
CA VAL A 39 10.01 -2.28 -6.48
C VAL A 39 11.42 -2.01 -6.01
N LEU A 40 11.70 -0.76 -5.64
CA LEU A 40 12.94 -0.37 -4.98
C LEU A 40 12.67 -0.22 -3.49
N ILE A 41 13.31 -1.05 -2.69
CA ILE A 41 13.26 -0.95 -1.23
C ILE A 41 14.58 -0.33 -0.79
N LYS A 42 14.51 0.77 -0.03
CA LYS A 42 15.68 1.37 0.60
C LYS A 42 15.61 1.12 2.09
N GLU A 43 16.66 0.54 2.63
CA GLU A 43 16.86 0.42 4.06
C GLU A 43 17.05 1.81 4.68
N ASN A 44 16.62 1.99 5.93
CA ASN A 44 16.84 3.19 6.74
C ASN A 44 16.42 4.51 6.05
N ARG A 45 15.38 4.43 5.19
CA ARG A 45 14.77 5.55 4.47
C ARG A 45 13.25 5.42 4.51
N SER A 46 12.65 6.04 5.51
CA SER A 46 11.19 6.18 5.60
C SER A 46 10.64 6.99 4.41
N PHE A 47 9.36 6.77 4.08
CA PHE A 47 8.71 7.48 2.98
C PHE A 47 8.77 8.99 3.17
N ASP A 48 8.63 9.45 4.39
CA ASP A 48 8.65 10.85 4.79
C ASP A 48 10.03 11.50 4.59
N HIS A 49 11.11 10.77 4.85
CA HIS A 49 12.48 11.22 4.56
C HIS A 49 12.72 11.40 3.04
N MET A 50 12.10 10.57 2.19
CA MET A 50 12.28 10.68 0.73
C MET A 50 11.29 11.63 0.05
N LEU A 51 10.00 11.50 0.38
CA LEU A 51 8.88 12.08 -0.36
C LEU A 51 7.88 12.82 0.53
N GLY A 52 7.86 12.60 1.85
CA GLY A 52 6.88 13.24 2.75
C GLY A 52 6.91 14.77 2.68
N TRP A 53 8.10 15.35 2.53
CA TRP A 53 8.30 16.79 2.42
C TRP A 53 8.00 17.39 1.04
N MET A 54 7.57 16.58 0.07
CA MET A 54 7.26 17.08 -1.28
C MET A 54 6.09 18.07 -1.33
N LYS A 55 5.28 18.17 -0.28
CA LYS A 55 4.25 19.22 -0.15
C LYS A 55 4.85 20.63 -0.26
N LYS A 56 6.10 20.84 0.21
CA LYS A 56 6.85 22.11 0.05
C LYS A 56 7.09 22.47 -1.42
N ILE A 57 7.18 21.47 -2.30
CA ILE A 57 7.45 21.65 -3.75
C ILE A 57 6.16 21.66 -4.55
N ASN A 58 5.22 20.76 -4.24
CA ASN A 58 3.91 20.66 -4.87
C ASN A 58 2.82 20.60 -3.79
N PRO A 59 2.15 21.73 -3.49
CA PRO A 59 1.13 21.81 -2.44
C PRO A 59 -0.11 20.91 -2.67
N LYS A 60 -0.27 20.35 -3.88
CA LYS A 60 -1.36 19.39 -4.17
C LYS A 60 -1.08 18.00 -3.59
N ILE A 61 0.15 17.72 -3.18
CA ILE A 61 0.52 16.46 -2.54
C ILE A 61 0.04 16.50 -1.08
N ASN A 62 -0.69 15.47 -0.67
CA ASN A 62 -0.99 15.23 0.74
C ASN A 62 0.27 14.72 1.45
N GLY A 63 1.16 15.64 1.82
CA GLY A 63 2.40 15.39 2.53
C GLY A 63 2.50 16.21 3.82
N VAL A 64 3.68 16.19 4.43
CA VAL A 64 3.93 16.87 5.70
C VAL A 64 4.34 18.33 5.52
N ASP A 65 4.00 19.19 6.47
CA ASP A 65 4.45 20.58 6.51
C ASP A 65 5.22 20.98 7.78
N GLY A 66 5.40 20.03 8.71
CA GLY A 66 6.14 20.22 9.95
C GLY A 66 5.26 20.68 11.11
N THR A 67 3.95 20.79 10.90
CA THR A 67 2.98 20.99 11.99
C THR A 67 2.51 19.69 12.62
N GLU A 68 2.85 18.54 12.01
CA GLU A 68 2.51 17.22 12.52
C GLU A 68 3.30 16.91 13.80
N SER A 69 2.63 16.30 14.77
CA SER A 69 3.23 15.93 16.05
C SER A 69 2.56 14.72 16.67
N ASN A 70 3.30 14.01 17.51
CA ASN A 70 2.74 12.99 18.40
C ASN A 70 3.01 13.36 19.86
N PHE A 71 2.09 12.96 20.74
CA PHE A 71 2.30 13.03 22.18
C PHE A 71 3.26 11.94 22.64
N PHE A 72 4.04 12.22 23.68
CA PHE A 72 4.88 11.21 24.33
C PHE A 72 4.04 10.05 24.85
N ASN A 73 2.90 10.39 25.46
CA ASN A 73 1.91 9.44 25.93
C ASN A 73 0.61 9.70 25.17
N ASP A 74 0.15 8.71 24.40
CA ASP A 74 -1.06 8.80 23.57
C ASP A 74 -2.36 8.92 24.40
N THR A 75 -2.31 8.59 25.69
CA THR A 75 -3.42 8.74 26.63
C THR A 75 -3.41 10.06 27.41
N ASP A 76 -2.30 10.83 27.36
CA ASP A 76 -2.12 12.09 28.09
C ASP A 76 -1.89 13.27 27.13
N LEU A 77 -2.94 14.06 26.92
CA LEU A 77 -2.93 15.25 26.04
C LEU A 77 -2.10 16.42 26.57
N GLU A 78 -1.66 16.38 27.84
CA GLU A 78 -0.74 17.36 28.41
C GLU A 78 0.72 16.87 28.35
N SER A 79 0.96 15.65 27.86
CA SER A 79 2.30 15.10 27.75
C SER A 79 3.12 15.84 26.70
N LYS A 80 4.45 15.70 26.79
CA LYS A 80 5.39 16.34 25.87
C LYS A 80 5.05 15.99 24.42
N GLN A 81 4.88 17.00 23.57
CA GLN A 81 4.71 16.81 22.13
C GLN A 81 6.05 16.72 21.42
N PHE A 82 6.13 15.79 20.47
CA PHE A 82 7.24 15.63 19.53
C PHE A 82 6.76 15.99 18.13
N PHE A 83 7.27 17.11 17.63
CA PHE A 83 6.99 17.57 16.27
C PHE A 83 7.83 16.79 15.27
N PHE A 84 7.21 16.45 14.15
CA PHE A 84 7.86 15.84 13.01
C PHE A 84 8.80 16.85 12.33
N LYS A 85 10.04 16.44 12.02
CA LYS A 85 11.10 17.30 11.48
C LYS A 85 11.88 16.60 10.38
N ASP A 86 12.51 17.36 9.49
CA ASP A 86 13.38 16.88 8.40
C ASP A 86 14.85 16.69 8.81
N GLN A 87 15.10 16.41 10.10
CA GLN A 87 16.44 16.38 10.70
C GLN A 87 16.80 14.98 11.21
N ALA A 88 16.34 13.92 10.54
CA ALA A 88 16.69 12.56 10.92
C ALA A 88 18.19 12.33 10.71
N ASP A 89 18.91 12.01 11.79
CA ASP A 89 20.34 11.78 11.75
C ASP A 89 20.68 10.44 11.09
N TYR A 90 21.90 10.37 10.54
CA TYR A 90 22.49 9.09 10.16
C TYR A 90 23.08 8.45 11.43
N VAL A 91 22.53 7.31 11.83
CA VAL A 91 22.93 6.59 13.05
C VAL A 91 23.95 5.51 12.69
N ASP A 92 25.11 5.54 13.35
CA ASP A 92 26.21 4.57 13.25
C ASP A 92 26.80 4.34 14.66
N PRO A 93 26.87 3.10 15.18
CA PRO A 93 26.51 1.83 14.54
C PRO A 93 25.02 1.70 14.26
N ASP A 94 24.69 1.11 13.11
CA ASP A 94 23.31 0.74 12.75
C ASP A 94 22.74 -0.20 13.84
N PRO A 95 21.60 0.13 14.45
CA PRO A 95 20.97 -0.74 15.43
C PRO A 95 20.66 -2.13 14.84
N ASP A 96 20.75 -3.18 15.67
CA ASP A 96 20.38 -4.52 15.22
C ASP A 96 18.91 -4.54 14.79
N HIS A 97 18.69 -4.94 13.55
CA HIS A 97 17.38 -5.06 12.90
C HIS A 97 16.98 -6.53 12.70
N SER A 98 17.59 -7.46 13.45
CA SER A 98 17.19 -8.85 13.52
C SER A 98 15.79 -9.01 14.13
N PHE A 99 15.10 -10.11 13.81
CA PHE A 99 13.79 -10.41 14.40
C PHE A 99 13.84 -10.45 15.93
N GLN A 100 14.94 -10.97 16.48
CA GLN A 100 15.15 -11.06 17.92
C GLN A 100 15.28 -9.67 18.54
N ALA A 101 16.10 -8.77 17.98
CA ALA A 101 16.27 -7.42 18.50
C ALA A 101 14.97 -6.60 18.46
N ILE A 102 14.19 -6.73 17.38
CA ILE A 102 12.88 -6.09 17.29
C ILE A 102 11.91 -6.65 18.34
N LEU A 103 11.96 -7.96 18.60
CA LEU A 103 11.11 -8.59 19.62
C LEU A 103 11.50 -8.13 21.03
N GLU A 104 12.79 -8.04 21.32
CA GLU A 104 13.30 -7.48 22.58
C GLU A 104 12.89 -6.02 22.75
N GLN A 105 12.92 -5.20 21.70
CA GLN A 105 12.44 -3.81 21.76
C GLN A 105 10.93 -3.73 22.04
N ILE A 106 10.13 -4.56 21.36
CA ILE A 106 8.67 -4.60 21.54
C ILE A 106 8.29 -5.08 22.94
N LEU A 107 9.04 -6.03 23.50
CA LEU A 107 8.70 -6.69 24.75
C LEU A 107 9.47 -6.16 25.96
N ASP A 108 10.51 -5.36 25.74
CA ASP A 108 11.48 -4.90 26.73
C ASP A 108 12.00 -6.04 27.62
N SER A 109 12.15 -7.22 27.03
CA SER A 109 12.58 -8.44 27.72
C SER A 109 12.96 -9.55 26.75
N ASP A 110 13.77 -10.48 27.24
CA ASP A 110 14.07 -11.75 26.55
C ASP A 110 12.85 -12.69 26.49
N ASN A 111 11.75 -12.35 27.17
CA ASN A 111 10.54 -13.15 27.19
C ASN A 111 9.68 -12.87 25.95
N THR A 112 9.84 -13.73 24.94
CA THR A 112 9.16 -13.65 23.63
C THR A 112 7.65 -13.92 23.65
N SER A 113 7.03 -14.14 24.81
CA SER A 113 5.68 -14.70 24.92
C SER A 113 4.62 -13.74 25.48
N ALA A 114 4.97 -12.48 25.79
CA ALA A 114 3.99 -11.54 26.35
C ALA A 114 2.90 -11.18 25.33
N ASN A 115 1.65 -11.21 25.79
CA ASN A 115 0.46 -10.90 24.99
C ASN A 115 -0.60 -10.19 25.85
N PRO A 116 -0.98 -8.94 25.54
CA PRO A 116 -0.45 -8.11 24.45
C PRO A 116 1.01 -7.71 24.67
N PRO A 117 1.77 -7.37 23.61
CA PRO A 117 3.12 -6.86 23.76
C PRO A 117 3.10 -5.52 24.53
N PRO A 118 3.97 -5.33 25.54
CA PRO A 118 3.94 -4.14 26.40
C PRO A 118 4.44 -2.85 25.72
N MET A 119 5.24 -2.93 24.65
CA MET A 119 5.78 -1.78 23.91
C MET A 119 6.73 -0.87 24.73
N ASN A 120 7.30 -1.38 25.81
CA ASN A 120 8.10 -0.57 26.75
C ASN A 120 9.46 -0.13 26.19
N GLY A 121 9.99 -0.75 25.13
CA GLY A 121 11.26 -0.36 24.50
C GLY A 121 11.18 0.83 23.54
N PHE A 122 10.06 1.57 23.54
CA PHE A 122 9.84 2.77 22.71
C PHE A 122 9.68 4.06 23.53
N ALA A 123 10.07 4.05 24.81
CA ALA A 123 10.00 5.19 25.72
C ALA A 123 11.21 6.15 25.64
#